data_AF-A0A9W6T3I3-F1
#
_entry.id   AF-A0A9W6T3I3-F1
#
_cell.length_a   1.000
_cell.length_b   1.000
_cell.length_c   1.000
_cell.angle_alpha   90.00
_cell.angle_beta   90.00
_cell.angle_gamma   90.00
#
_symmetry.space_group_name_H-M   'P 1'
#
loop_
_entity.id
_entity.type
_entity.pdbx_description
1 polymer ?
#
loop_
_entity_poly.entity_id
_entity_poly.type
_entity_poly.pdbx_seq_one_letter_code
_entity_poly.pdbx_strand_id
1 'polypeptide(L)'
;MSGSVPEEFTAIGVHDFDKWLEPKEFTYKPRPPRPYDVDIKVECCGICGSDIHAANGDWGRPYAPVAVGHEIIGEVVRVGDGVEKLKQPPRKQL
;
A
#
# COMPACT_ATOMS: atom_id res chain seq x y z
N MET A 1 -20.28 -6.34 3.51
CA MET A 1 -19.36 -6.29 2.36
C MET A 1 -18.13 -7.07 2.78
N SER A 2 -17.96 -8.30 2.28
CA SER A 2 -16.82 -9.15 2.66
C SER A 2 -16.33 -9.90 1.43
N GLY A 3 -15.62 -9.17 0.56
CA GLY A 3 -14.67 -9.83 -0.32
C GLY A 3 -13.51 -10.30 0.56
N SER A 4 -13.12 -11.58 0.48
CA SER A 4 -11.92 -12.06 1.14
C SER A 4 -10.70 -11.30 0.61
N VAL A 5 -9.83 -10.83 1.50
CA VAL A 5 -8.54 -10.27 1.11
C VAL A 5 -7.75 -11.37 0.37
N PRO A 6 -7.22 -11.10 -0.83
CA PRO A 6 -6.49 -12.11 -1.60
C PRO A 6 -5.17 -12.49 -0.93
N GLU A 7 -4.70 -13.70 -1.18
CA GLU A 7 -3.41 -14.17 -0.62
C GLU A 7 -2.19 -13.51 -1.28
N GLU A 8 -2.35 -13.02 -2.51
CA GLU A 8 -1.34 -12.30 -3.28
C GLU A 8 -1.91 -10.97 -3.79
N PHE A 9 -1.06 -9.95 -3.86
CA PHE A 9 -1.41 -8.61 -4.30
C PHE A 9 -0.75 -8.32 -5.65
N THR A 10 -1.48 -7.62 -6.52
CA THR A 10 -0.98 -7.15 -7.81
C THR A 10 -0.72 -5.64 -7.74
N ALA A 11 0.40 -5.21 -8.30
CA ALA A 11 0.78 -3.81 -8.36
C ALA A 11 1.48 -3.48 -9.67
N ILE A 12 1.49 -2.20 -10.03
CA ILE A 12 2.32 -1.65 -11.11
C ILE A 12 3.53 -0.97 -10.47
N GLY A 13 4.72 -1.25 -10.96
CA GLY A 13 5.93 -0.64 -10.40
C GLY A 13 7.20 -0.86 -11.22
N VAL A 14 8.32 -0.42 -10.66
CA VAL A 14 9.63 -0.44 -11.32
C VAL A 14 10.24 -1.82 -11.20
N HIS A 15 10.58 -2.43 -12.34
CA HIS A 15 11.32 -3.70 -12.41
C HIS A 15 12.81 -3.52 -12.66
N ASP A 16 13.17 -2.40 -13.28
CA ASP A 16 14.53 -2.03 -13.65
C ASP A 16 14.65 -0.52 -13.49
N PHE A 17 15.53 -0.08 -12.59
CA PHE A 17 15.72 1.34 -12.29
C PHE A 17 16.27 2.13 -13.49
N ASP A 18 16.96 1.48 -14.43
CA ASP A 18 17.41 2.13 -15.66
C ASP A 18 16.26 2.31 -16.68
N LYS A 19 15.12 1.65 -16.42
CA LYS A 19 13.89 1.73 -17.23
C LYS A 19 12.68 2.08 -16.37
N TRP A 20 12.86 2.97 -15.40
CA TRP A 20 11.82 3.32 -14.43
C TRP A 20 10.56 3.96 -15.05
N LEU A 21 10.69 4.52 -16.26
CA LEU A 21 9.58 5.04 -17.07
C LEU A 21 8.74 3.94 -17.75
N GLU A 22 9.14 2.67 -17.63
CA GLU A 22 8.43 1.49 -18.13
C GLU A 22 7.93 0.62 -16.95
N PRO A 23 7.04 1.13 -16.09
CA PRO A 23 6.55 0.33 -14.97
C PRO A 23 5.72 -0.85 -15.49
N LYS A 24 5.83 -1.98 -14.81
CA LYS A 24 5.18 -3.23 -15.19
C LYS A 24 4.36 -3.78 -14.04
N GLU A 25 3.36 -4.56 -14.40
CA GLU A 25 2.58 -5.30 -13.43
C GLU A 25 3.42 -6.44 -12.83
N PHE A 26 3.30 -6.63 -11.52
CA PHE A 26 3.83 -7.78 -10.82
C PHE A 26 2.93 -8.18 -9.66
N THR A 27 3.06 -9.45 -9.27
CA THR A 27 2.37 -10.03 -8.13
C THR A 27 3.37 -10.28 -7.01
N TYR A 28 2.95 -10.05 -5.77
CA TYR A 28 3.75 -10.31 -4.60
C TYR A 28 2.90 -10.82 -3.45
N LYS A 29 3.52 -11.58 -2.56
CA LYS A 29 2.89 -12.01 -1.31
C LYS A 29 2.98 -10.88 -0.28
N PRO A 30 1.86 -10.33 0.21
CA PRO A 30 1.90 -9.36 1.29
C PRO A 30 2.46 -10.01 2.56
N ARG A 31 2.94 -9.18 3.47
CA ARG A 31 3.37 -9.67 4.77
C ARG A 31 2.19 -10.30 5.52
N PRO A 32 2.42 -11.28 6.43
CA PRO A 32 1.38 -11.81 7.27
C PRO A 32 0.67 -10.69 8.05
N PRO A 33 -0.67 -10.76 8.17
CA PRO A 33 -1.43 -9.75 8.89
C PRO A 33 -1.09 -9.74 10.37
N ARG A 34 -1.01 -8.54 10.95
CA ARG A 34 -0.79 -8.31 12.38
C ARG A 34 -2.06 -7.73 13.02
N PRO A 35 -2.18 -7.77 14.36
CA PRO A 35 -3.39 -7.34 15.05
C PRO A 35 -3.80 -5.89 14.81
N TYR A 36 -2.87 -5.00 14.49
CA TYR A 36 -3.12 -3.56 14.31
C TYR A 36 -3.17 -3.13 12.84
N ASP A 37 -3.17 -4.07 11.91
CA ASP A 37 -3.18 -3.76 10.49
C ASP A 37 -4.59 -3.50 9.98
N VAL A 38 -4.66 -2.73 8.90
CA VAL A 38 -5.86 -2.54 8.09
C VAL A 38 -5.47 -2.85 6.65
N ASP A 39 -6.29 -3.65 5.97
CA ASP A 39 -6.14 -3.83 4.53
C ASP A 39 -7.11 -2.89 3.82
N ILE A 40 -6.56 -2.17 2.84
CA ILE A 40 -7.29 -1.20 2.04
C ILE A 40 -7.28 -1.69 0.59
N LYS A 41 -8.46 -1.82 0.00
CA LYS A 41 -8.59 -2.00 -1.45
C LYS A 41 -8.45 -0.62 -2.09
N VAL A 42 -7.29 -0.39 -2.72
CA VAL A 42 -6.96 0.88 -3.35
C VAL A 42 -7.90 1.17 -4.52
N GLU A 43 -8.47 2.37 -4.54
CA GLU A 43 -9.32 2.87 -5.64
C GLU A 43 -8.58 3.93 -6.47
N CYS A 44 -7.80 4.78 -5.81
CA CYS A 44 -6.91 5.74 -6.46
C CYS A 44 -5.69 6.05 -5.57
N CYS A 45 -4.63 6.54 -6.22
CA CYS A 45 -3.41 6.99 -5.54
C CYS A 45 -2.88 8.24 -6.27
N GLY A 46 -2.49 9.25 -5.51
CA GLY A 46 -1.80 10.43 -6.04
C GLY A 46 -0.37 10.12 -6.50
N ILE A 47 0.15 10.95 -7.42
CA ILE A 47 1.55 10.92 -7.83
C ILE A 47 2.28 12.06 -7.13
N CYS A 48 3.21 11.71 -6.26
CA CYS A 48 4.05 12.66 -5.54
C CYS A 48 5.45 12.75 -6.18
N GLY A 49 6.15 13.87 -6.00
CA GLY A 49 7.53 14.02 -6.44
C GLY A 49 8.48 12.98 -5.83
N SER A 50 8.19 12.50 -4.61
CA SER A 50 8.98 11.43 -3.99
C SER A 50 8.82 10.09 -4.71
N ASP A 51 7.71 9.83 -5.39
CA ASP A 51 7.52 8.61 -6.17
C ASP A 51 8.49 8.60 -7.35
N ILE A 52 8.73 9.76 -7.97
CA ILE A 52 9.70 9.94 -9.05
C ILE A 52 11.12 9.69 -8.53
N HIS A 53 11.50 10.31 -7.42
CA HIS A 53 12.82 10.11 -6.82
C HIS A 53 13.07 8.64 -6.44
N ALA A 54 12.06 7.97 -5.88
CA ALA A 54 12.13 6.55 -5.54
C ALA A 54 12.24 5.66 -6.78
N ALA A 55 11.40 5.90 -7.79
CA ALA A 55 11.38 5.13 -9.04
C ALA A 55 12.69 5.29 -9.85
N ASN A 56 13.25 6.50 -9.90
CA ASN A 56 14.52 6.80 -10.57
C ASN A 56 15.75 6.28 -9.79
N GLY A 57 15.57 5.94 -8.50
CA GLY A 57 16.65 5.43 -7.64
C GLY A 57 17.57 6.51 -7.07
N ASP A 58 17.09 7.76 -6.95
CA ASP A 58 17.87 8.90 -6.45
C ASP A 58 18.33 8.72 -4.99
N TRP A 59 17.62 7.88 -4.24
CA TRP A 59 17.93 7.54 -2.85
C TRP A 59 18.56 6.14 -2.70
N GLY A 60 19.06 5.58 -3.80
CA GLY A 60 19.58 4.23 -3.88
C GLY A 60 18.62 3.26 -4.57
N ARG A 61 19.14 2.10 -4.98
CA ARG A 61 18.42 1.08 -5.77
C ARG A 61 18.32 -0.24 -5.00
N PRO A 62 17.56 -0.29 -3.89
CA PRO A 62 17.68 -1.40 -2.94
C PRO A 62 17.03 -2.70 -3.43
N TYR A 63 15.90 -2.65 -4.14
CA TYR A 63 15.19 -3.84 -4.63
C TYR A 63 14.18 -3.52 -5.73
N ALA A 64 14.01 -4.48 -6.65
CA ALA A 64 12.97 -4.50 -7.68
C ALA A 64 12.37 -5.93 -7.76
N PRO A 65 11.07 -6.09 -8.08
CA PRO A 65 10.13 -5.03 -8.41
C PRO A 65 9.71 -4.19 -7.20
N VAL A 66 9.39 -2.91 -7.41
CA VAL A 66 8.93 -2.00 -6.36
C VAL A 66 7.75 -1.16 -6.84
N ALA A 67 6.65 -1.23 -6.09
CA ALA A 67 5.51 -0.33 -6.25
C ALA A 67 5.79 0.97 -5.49
N VAL A 68 5.56 2.10 -6.16
CA VAL A 68 5.60 3.45 -5.57
C VAL A 68 4.17 3.97 -5.37
N GLY A 69 4.01 5.20 -4.88
CA GLY A 69 2.72 5.79 -4.55
C GLY A 69 2.39 5.62 -3.08
N HIS A 70 2.12 6.74 -2.41
CA HIS A 70 1.85 6.78 -0.98
C HIS A 70 0.71 7.73 -0.59
N GLU A 71 -0.03 8.24 -1.58
CA GLU A 71 -1.21 9.10 -1.41
C GLU A 71 -2.49 8.30 -1.71
N ILE A 72 -2.69 7.23 -0.95
CA ILE A 72 -3.68 6.17 -1.23
C ILE A 72 -5.07 6.56 -0.70
N ILE A 73 -6.09 6.35 -1.54
CA ILE A 73 -7.51 6.36 -1.15
C ILE A 73 -8.12 5.01 -1.56
N GLY A 74 -8.93 4.44 -0.67
CA GLY A 74 -9.63 3.19 -0.96
C GLY A 74 -10.56 2.74 0.17
N GLU A 75 -11.16 1.58 -0.04
CA GLU A 75 -12.10 0.97 0.89
C GLU A 75 -11.37 0.09 1.92
N VAL A 76 -11.71 0.22 3.20
CA VAL A 76 -11.24 -0.70 4.23
C VAL A 76 -11.93 -2.06 4.08
N VAL A 77 -11.16 -3.10 3.77
CA VAL A 77 -11.68 -4.47 3.52
C VAL A 77 -11.36 -5.46 4.63
N ARG A 78 -10.39 -5.15 5.50
CA ARG A 78 -10.10 -5.93 6.72
C ARG A 78 -9.55 -5.01 7.81
N VAL A 79 -10.01 -5.23 9.03
CA VAL A 79 -9.53 -4.54 10.23
C VAL A 79 -9.00 -5.59 11.20
N GLY A 80 -7.77 -5.41 11.69
CA GLY A 80 -7.21 -6.31 12.70
C GLY A 80 -7.85 -6.12 14.08
N ASP A 81 -7.93 -7.20 14.86
CA ASP A 81 -8.59 -7.21 16.18
C ASP A 81 -8.05 -6.18 17.17
N GLY A 82 -6.78 -5.80 17.04
CA GLY A 82 -6.15 -4.76 17.84
C GLY A 82 -6.68 -3.36 17.52
N VAL A 83 -7.11 -3.11 16.29
CA VAL A 83 -7.69 -1.83 15.86
C VAL A 83 -9.13 -1.68 16.35
N GLU A 84 -9.94 -2.74 16.32
CA GLU A 84 -11.32 -2.67 16.80
C GLU A 84 -11.41 -2.30 18.28
N LYS A 85 -10.45 -2.75 19.09
CA LYS A 85 -10.34 -2.45 20.51
C LYS A 85 -9.97 -0.98 20.80
N LEU A 86 -9.50 -0.23 19.81
CA LEU A 86 -9.16 1.19 19.92
C LEU A 86 -10.31 2.13 19.60
N LYS A 87 -11.51 1.62 19.30
CA LYS A 87 -12.73 2.44 19.21
C LYS A 87 -12.97 3.09 20.57
N GLN A 88 -12.43 4.30 20.77
CA GLN A 88 -12.75 5.12 21.92
C GLN A 88 -14.27 5.34 21.94
N PRO A 89 -14.93 5.31 23.12
CA PRO A 89 -16.27 5.86 23.21
C PRO A 89 -16.21 7.30 22.68
N PRO A 90 -17.27 7.78 22.00
CA PRO A 90 -17.28 9.12 21.44
C PRO A 90 -16.86 10.11 22.52
N ARG A 91 -15.82 10.92 22.24
CA ARG A 91 -15.44 12.03 23.13
C ARG A 91 -16.70 12.86 23.34
N LYS A 92 -17.21 12.89 24.58
CA LYS A 92 -18.06 14.00 24.99
C LYS A 92 -17.19 15.24 24.89
N GLN A 93 -17.46 16.06 23.88
CA GLN A 93 -16.97 17.43 23.83
C GLN A 93 -17.37 18.08 25.17
N LEU A 94 -16.39 18.37 26.03
CA LEU A 94 -16.56 19.33 27.11
C LEU A 94 -16.35 20.73 26.53
#